data_AF-A0A164S7T3-F1
#
_entry.id   AF-A0A164S7T3-F1
#
_cell.length_a   1.000
_cell.length_b   1.000
_cell.length_c   1.000
_cell.angle_alpha   90.00
_cell.angle_beta   90.00
_cell.angle_gamma   90.00
#
_symmetry.space_group_name_H-M   'P 1'
#
loop_
_entity.id
_entity.type
_entity.pdbx_description
1 polymer ?
#
loop_
_entity_poly.entity_id
_entity_poly.type
_entity_poly.pdbx_seq_one_letter_code
_entity_poly.pdbx_strand_id
1 'polypeptide(L)'
;MTKQYLRTVGQYLSDLSASDRKHALEALAAQLDELADAGIDPVTALGDPVRYAEHLRDALIDGTPDGQTQWRVLGLPVETRGPVSAEVRSRTWDPTDPRLIVPRLFGIGWTLNLGALAVKLGLIRPDDVSDDVLNRIPARNLRRAQLAPLVLAGATAAMLAASWRGVPLSVASGFDAAGRPRGKAPRWTLIGAVALGVVPALWAAGKSATVEDRLVRAASAASLAVISASTVAATVIQARHARGRWGLLIPAALPLAAAASLAVIVAPLRSGMRAAWRTAATETARVHAKEQP
;
A
#
# COMPACT_ATOMS: atom_id res chain seq x y z
N MET A 1 30.18 18.70 28.55
CA MET A 1 30.39 17.66 27.52
C MET A 1 29.42 17.80 26.34
N THR A 2 28.13 18.06 26.60
CA THR A 2 27.10 18.40 25.60
C THR A 2 27.51 19.43 24.54
N LYS A 3 28.08 20.59 24.93
CA LYS A 3 28.56 21.62 23.98
C LYS A 3 29.67 21.13 23.03
N GLN A 4 30.49 20.19 23.47
CA GLN A 4 31.56 19.61 22.65
C GLN A 4 30.99 18.57 21.69
N TYR A 5 30.06 17.73 22.16
CA TYR A 5 29.32 16.75 21.34
C TYR A 5 28.59 17.44 20.17
N LEU A 6 27.81 18.49 20.48
CA LEU A 6 27.06 19.27 19.50
C LEU A 6 27.98 19.91 18.45
N ARG A 7 29.15 20.44 18.87
CA ARG A 7 30.13 21.04 17.97
C ARG A 7 30.73 20.01 17.01
N THR A 8 31.09 18.83 17.53
CA THR A 8 31.64 17.74 16.71
C THR A 8 30.61 17.28 15.67
N VAL A 9 29.36 17.02 16.06
CA VAL A 9 28.29 16.65 15.12
C VAL A 9 28.08 17.75 14.07
N GLY A 10 28.04 19.01 14.50
CA GLY A 10 27.85 20.16 13.60
C GLY A 10 28.97 20.35 12.56
N GLN A 11 30.19 19.87 12.82
CA GLN A 11 31.29 19.88 11.84
C GLN A 11 31.09 18.82 10.75
N TYR A 12 30.62 17.63 11.11
CA TYR A 12 30.38 16.53 10.17
C TYR A 12 29.11 16.69 9.33
N LEU A 13 28.22 17.62 9.70
CA LEU A 13 27.02 18.00 8.93
C LEU A 13 27.24 19.23 8.03
N SER A 14 28.48 19.65 7.78
CA SER A 14 28.81 20.85 6.98
C SER A 14 28.27 20.82 5.55
N ASP A 15 28.11 19.62 4.99
CA ASP A 15 27.73 19.40 3.60
C ASP A 15 26.22 19.41 3.37
N LEU A 16 25.42 19.49 4.46
CA LEU A 16 23.96 19.58 4.39
C LEU A 16 23.48 20.99 4.02
N SER A 17 22.22 21.09 3.59
CA SER A 17 21.56 22.39 3.42
C SER A 17 21.54 23.16 4.75
N ALA A 18 21.66 24.48 4.68
CA ALA A 18 21.70 25.32 5.89
C ALA A 18 20.44 25.17 6.75
N SER A 19 19.29 24.88 6.14
CA SER A 19 18.01 24.66 6.85
C SER A 19 17.99 23.31 7.58
N ASP A 20 18.40 22.22 6.92
CA ASP A 20 18.37 20.88 7.51
C ASP A 20 19.39 20.74 8.62
N ARG A 21 20.59 21.29 8.40
CA ARG A 21 21.64 21.38 9.41
C ARG A 21 21.16 22.15 10.64
N LYS A 22 20.47 23.27 10.46
CA LYS A 22 19.95 24.09 11.56
C LYS A 22 18.92 23.30 12.39
N HIS A 23 17.91 22.71 11.75
CA HIS A 23 16.89 21.92 12.44
C HIS A 23 17.47 20.72 13.18
N ALA A 24 18.40 19.98 12.55
CA ALA A 24 19.03 18.81 13.17
C ALA A 24 19.85 19.19 14.42
N LEU A 25 20.57 20.31 14.37
CA LEU A 25 21.35 20.79 15.52
C LEU A 25 20.47 21.37 16.62
N GLU A 26 19.35 22.01 16.29
CA GLU A 26 18.37 22.48 17.29
C GLU A 26 17.71 21.31 18.03
N ALA A 27 17.31 20.25 17.32
CA ALA A 27 16.76 19.04 17.92
C ALA A 27 17.79 18.31 18.80
N LEU A 28 19.03 18.16 18.33
CA LEU A 28 20.11 17.54 19.11
C LEU A 28 20.45 18.37 20.35
N ALA A 29 20.43 19.71 20.26
CA ALA A 29 20.67 20.57 21.41
C ALA A 29 19.61 20.36 22.50
N ALA A 30 18.32 20.31 22.13
CA ALA A 30 17.24 20.05 23.07
C ALA A 30 17.40 18.68 23.76
N GLN A 31 17.72 17.63 23.00
CA GLN A 31 17.95 16.29 23.55
C GLN A 31 19.17 16.23 24.47
N LEU A 32 20.24 16.97 24.16
CA LEU A 32 21.43 17.04 25.01
C LEU A 32 21.16 17.82 26.31
N ASP A 33 20.29 18.82 26.29
CA ASP A 33 19.87 19.54 27.49
C ASP A 33 19.04 18.62 28.40
N GLU A 34 18.12 17.82 27.84
CA GLU A 34 17.38 16.80 28.61
C GLU A 34 18.30 15.75 29.26
N LEU A 35 19.34 15.28 28.54
CA LEU A 35 20.33 14.35 29.09
C LEU A 35 21.17 14.99 30.19
N ALA A 36 21.51 16.27 30.05
CA ALA A 36 22.26 17.01 31.05
C ALA A 36 21.45 17.19 32.34
N ASP A 37 20.16 17.51 32.23
CA ASP A 37 19.25 17.64 33.37
C ASP A 37 19.04 16.30 34.09
N ALA A 38 19.06 15.19 33.33
CA ALA A 38 19.03 13.83 33.88
C ALA A 38 20.38 13.34 34.43
N GLY A 39 21.46 14.13 34.28
CA GLY A 39 22.81 13.74 34.69
C GLY A 39 23.42 12.58 33.88
N ILE A 40 22.90 12.31 32.67
CA ILE A 40 23.31 11.20 31.80
C ILE A 40 24.40 11.70 30.84
N ASP A 41 25.48 10.94 30.72
CA ASP A 41 26.53 11.23 29.76
C ASP A 41 26.07 10.97 28.30
N PRO A 42 26.14 11.97 27.40
CA PRO A 42 25.71 11.84 26.01
C PRO A 42 26.43 10.76 25.22
N VAL A 43 27.71 10.47 25.50
CA VAL A 43 28.44 9.42 24.78
C VAL A 43 27.91 8.04 25.17
N THR A 44 27.52 7.87 26.43
CA THR A 44 26.89 6.65 26.91
C THR A 44 25.47 6.47 26.35
N ALA A 45 24.70 7.55 26.21
CA ALA A 45 23.32 7.51 25.72
C ALA A 45 23.19 7.45 24.18
N LEU A 46 24.00 8.20 23.45
CA LEU A 46 23.89 8.41 22.01
C LEU A 46 25.04 7.76 21.22
N GLY A 47 26.07 7.27 21.91
CA GLY A 47 27.27 6.74 21.29
C GLY A 47 28.27 7.82 20.89
N ASP A 48 29.32 7.40 20.18
CA ASP A 48 30.39 8.28 19.71
C ASP A 48 29.84 9.40 18.78
N PRO A 49 30.23 10.68 18.98
CA PRO A 49 29.68 11.81 18.24
C PRO A 49 29.98 11.79 16.73
N VAL A 50 31.09 11.17 16.30
CA VAL A 50 31.41 11.08 14.87
C VAL A 50 30.51 10.03 14.22
N ARG A 51 30.39 8.84 14.83
CA ARG A 51 29.46 7.82 14.34
C ARG A 51 28.00 8.28 14.40
N TYR A 52 27.62 9.00 15.45
CA TYR A 52 26.28 9.58 15.55
C TYR A 52 26.04 10.60 14.42
N ALA A 53 27.03 11.45 14.11
CA ALA A 53 26.95 12.39 13.02
C ALA A 53 26.88 11.70 11.65
N GLU A 54 27.60 10.59 11.44
CA GLU A 54 27.50 9.78 10.23
C GLU A 54 26.10 9.18 10.08
N HIS A 55 25.54 8.57 11.14
CA HIS A 55 24.18 8.04 11.10
C HIS A 55 23.13 9.14 10.88
N LEU A 56 23.31 10.31 11.51
CA LEU A 56 22.42 11.45 11.36
C LEU A 56 22.54 12.07 9.97
N ARG A 57 23.76 12.15 9.42
CA ARG A 57 24.02 12.59 8.05
C ARG A 57 23.38 11.64 7.07
N ASP A 58 23.59 10.34 7.22
CA ASP A 58 22.96 9.32 6.38
C ASP A 58 21.44 9.45 6.47
N ALA A 59 20.87 9.58 7.67
CA ALA A 59 19.43 9.77 7.87
C ALA A 59 18.86 11.08 7.25
N LEU A 60 19.64 12.16 7.24
CA LEU A 60 19.22 13.48 6.73
C LEU A 60 19.46 13.64 5.22
N ILE A 61 20.54 13.06 4.68
CA ILE A 61 20.77 12.95 3.24
C ILE A 61 19.76 11.97 2.63
N ASP A 62 19.43 10.87 3.32
CA ASP A 62 18.43 9.89 2.90
C ASP A 62 16.98 10.25 3.27
N GLY A 63 16.77 11.30 4.08
CA GLY A 63 15.50 12.00 4.26
C GLY A 63 14.26 11.11 4.45
N THR A 64 14.29 10.12 5.36
CA THR A 64 13.10 9.58 6.07
C THR A 64 13.51 8.69 7.25
N PRO A 65 12.91 8.83 8.45
CA PRO A 65 12.89 7.77 9.45
C PRO A 65 12.07 6.60 8.89
N ASP A 66 12.55 5.38 9.12
CA ASP A 66 12.00 4.09 8.67
C ASP A 66 12.11 3.77 7.17
N GLY A 67 13.27 3.28 6.74
CA GLY A 67 13.35 2.11 5.84
C GLY A 67 12.89 2.25 4.38
N GLN A 68 12.82 3.44 3.78
CA GLN A 68 12.29 3.61 2.40
C GLN A 68 13.33 4.08 1.35
N THR A 69 13.71 3.16 0.47
CA THR A 69 14.06 3.31 -0.97
C THR A 69 15.08 4.37 -1.44
N GLN A 70 16.25 3.87 -1.82
CA GLN A 70 17.54 4.58 -2.01
C GLN A 70 17.81 5.18 -3.41
N TRP A 71 16.84 5.23 -4.35
CA TRP A 71 17.13 5.69 -5.72
C TRP A 71 16.01 6.58 -6.29
N ARG A 72 16.38 7.73 -6.89
CA ARG A 72 15.46 8.62 -7.62
C ARG A 72 15.96 8.86 -9.05
N VAL A 73 15.09 8.74 -10.04
CA VAL A 73 15.39 9.04 -11.46
C VAL A 73 14.44 10.13 -11.93
N LEU A 74 14.96 11.27 -12.37
CA LEU A 74 14.18 12.45 -12.80
C LEU A 74 13.16 12.92 -11.74
N GLY A 75 13.52 12.85 -10.46
CA GLY A 75 12.65 13.23 -9.34
C GLY A 75 11.60 12.18 -8.96
N LEU A 76 11.55 11.03 -9.64
CA LEU A 76 10.64 9.92 -9.34
C LEU A 76 11.35 8.86 -8.49
N PRO A 77 10.73 8.34 -7.41
CA PRO A 77 11.32 7.30 -6.59
C PRO A 77 11.37 5.96 -7.34
N VAL A 78 12.44 5.19 -7.10
CA VAL A 78 12.73 3.89 -7.74
C VAL A 78 12.80 2.80 -6.67
N GLU A 79 11.99 1.76 -6.83
CA GLU A 79 11.95 0.58 -5.94
C GLU A 79 12.49 -0.67 -6.64
N THR A 80 13.46 -1.35 -6.01
CA THR A 80 14.17 -2.52 -6.57
C THR A 80 13.76 -3.85 -5.92
N ARG A 81 13.13 -3.83 -4.74
CA ARG A 81 12.80 -5.04 -3.95
C ARG A 81 11.60 -5.83 -4.48
N GLY A 82 10.83 -5.26 -5.41
CA GLY A 82 9.78 -5.97 -6.13
C GLY A 82 8.46 -6.16 -5.37
N PRO A 83 7.36 -6.43 -6.10
CA PRO A 83 6.02 -6.53 -5.51
C PRO A 83 5.83 -7.80 -4.65
N VAL A 84 6.81 -8.70 -4.64
CA VAL A 84 6.82 -9.97 -3.86
C VAL A 84 7.38 -9.76 -2.44
N SER A 85 8.05 -8.65 -2.15
CA SER A 85 8.43 -8.29 -0.78
C SER A 85 7.22 -7.88 0.08
N ALA A 86 7.12 -8.41 1.30
CA ALA A 86 6.06 -8.08 2.24
C ALA A 86 6.19 -6.65 2.79
N GLU A 87 7.41 -6.22 3.08
CA GLU A 87 7.75 -4.86 3.55
C GLU A 87 7.40 -3.79 2.51
N VAL A 88 7.62 -4.11 1.23
CA VAL A 88 7.24 -3.19 0.15
C VAL A 88 5.72 -3.09 0.07
N ARG A 89 5.01 -4.23 0.17
CA ARG A 89 3.54 -4.28 0.13
C ARG A 89 2.86 -3.57 1.29
N SER A 90 3.41 -3.62 2.50
CA SER A 90 2.82 -2.91 3.65
C SER A 90 2.71 -1.41 3.40
N ARG A 91 3.56 -0.81 2.56
CA ARG A 91 3.42 0.61 2.16
C ARG A 91 2.13 0.95 1.40
N THR A 92 1.50 -0.04 0.73
CA THR A 92 0.19 0.16 0.09
C THR A 92 -0.95 0.15 1.11
N TRP A 93 -0.70 -0.33 2.33
CA TRP A 93 -1.63 -0.38 3.43
C TRP A 93 -0.95 0.08 4.73
N ASP A 94 -0.86 1.39 4.93
CA ASP A 94 -0.38 1.97 6.18
C ASP A 94 -1.42 2.98 6.69
N PRO A 95 -2.28 2.60 7.64
CA PRO A 95 -3.27 3.49 8.25
C PRO A 95 -2.67 4.60 9.12
N THR A 96 -1.42 4.44 9.54
CA THR A 96 -0.71 5.39 10.43
C THR A 96 -0.02 6.50 9.65
N ASP A 97 0.45 6.22 8.43
CA ASP A 97 0.96 7.23 7.51
C ASP A 97 -0.21 8.04 6.91
N PRO A 98 -0.32 9.36 7.15
CA PRO A 98 -1.40 10.19 6.62
C PRO A 98 -1.32 10.46 5.10
N ARG A 99 -0.19 10.13 4.45
CA ARG A 99 0.05 10.41 3.03
C ARG A 99 -0.76 9.45 2.16
N LEU A 100 -1.59 10.00 1.27
CA LEU A 100 -2.35 9.19 0.30
C LEU A 100 -1.49 8.63 -0.82
N ILE A 101 -0.42 9.33 -1.19
CA ILE A 101 0.44 8.99 -2.32
C ILE A 101 1.82 8.69 -1.77
N VAL A 102 2.30 7.47 -1.98
CA VAL A 102 3.58 6.98 -1.46
C VAL A 102 4.41 6.37 -2.60
N PRO A 103 5.74 6.21 -2.47
CA PRO A 103 6.57 5.57 -3.49
C PRO A 103 6.08 4.17 -3.88
N ARG A 104 6.19 3.82 -5.18
CA ARG A 104 5.63 2.58 -5.75
C ARG A 104 6.32 1.30 -5.23
N LEU A 105 5.55 0.21 -5.23
CA LEU A 105 5.98 -1.15 -4.86
C LEU A 105 7.09 -1.77 -5.72
N PHE A 106 7.30 -1.26 -6.93
CA PHE A 106 8.34 -1.71 -7.86
C PHE A 106 8.47 -0.74 -9.02
N GLY A 107 9.71 -0.44 -9.40
CA GLY A 107 10.00 0.47 -10.51
C GLY A 107 9.80 1.94 -10.14
N ILE A 108 9.54 2.77 -11.16
CA ILE A 108 9.48 4.23 -11.05
C ILE A 108 8.04 4.70 -10.77
N GLY A 109 7.87 5.56 -9.76
CA GLY A 109 6.66 6.38 -9.59
C GLY A 109 5.94 6.22 -8.25
N TRP A 110 4.65 6.54 -8.24
CA TRP A 110 3.82 6.59 -7.05
C TRP A 110 2.80 5.45 -6.97
N THR A 111 2.35 5.13 -5.77
CA THR A 111 1.24 4.23 -5.43
C THR A 111 0.30 4.90 -4.41
N LEU A 112 -0.91 4.38 -4.30
CA LEU A 112 -1.93 4.88 -3.37
C LEU A 112 -1.82 4.11 -2.05
N ASN A 113 -1.68 4.82 -0.93
CA ASN A 113 -1.82 4.24 0.40
C ASN A 113 -3.31 4.06 0.72
N LEU A 114 -3.76 2.80 0.67
CA LEU A 114 -5.14 2.41 0.94
C LEU A 114 -5.50 2.54 2.41
N GLY A 115 -4.53 2.45 3.33
CA GLY A 115 -4.73 2.68 4.76
C GLY A 115 -5.09 4.14 5.03
N ALA A 116 -4.27 5.07 4.57
CA ALA A 116 -4.55 6.51 4.62
C ALA A 116 -5.90 6.87 3.98
N LEU A 117 -6.23 6.25 2.84
CA LEU A 117 -7.50 6.47 2.16
C LEU A 117 -8.68 5.97 3.00
N ALA A 118 -8.59 4.79 3.59
CA ALA A 118 -9.64 4.24 4.46
C ALA A 118 -9.87 5.12 5.70
N VAL A 119 -8.80 5.64 6.31
CA VAL A 119 -8.86 6.58 7.44
C VAL A 119 -9.54 7.89 7.03
N LYS A 120 -9.13 8.49 5.91
CA LYS A 120 -9.73 9.75 5.40
C LYS A 120 -11.21 9.59 5.03
N LEU A 121 -11.64 8.41 4.60
CA LEU A 121 -13.03 8.09 4.32
C LEU A 121 -13.84 7.72 5.59
N GLY A 122 -13.22 7.77 6.78
CA GLY A 122 -13.85 7.40 8.05
C GLY A 122 -14.24 5.93 8.12
N LEU A 123 -13.61 5.06 7.31
CA LEU A 123 -13.94 3.65 7.26
C LEU A 123 -13.33 2.86 8.43
N ILE A 124 -12.17 3.32 8.89
CA ILE A 124 -11.33 2.78 9.97
C ILE A 124 -10.65 3.94 10.69
N ARG A 125 -10.17 3.70 11.91
CA ARG A 125 -9.21 4.56 12.63
C ARG A 125 -7.79 4.04 12.46
N PRO A 126 -6.75 4.88 12.61
CA PRO A 126 -5.35 4.41 12.56
C PRO A 126 -5.08 3.26 13.55
N ASP A 127 -5.65 3.34 14.75
CA ASP A 127 -5.44 2.36 15.83
C ASP A 127 -6.29 1.09 15.69
N ASP A 128 -7.21 1.02 14.71
CA ASP A 128 -8.08 -0.15 14.50
C ASP A 128 -7.31 -1.35 13.91
N VAL A 129 -6.10 -1.14 13.40
CA VAL A 129 -5.27 -2.16 12.75
C VAL A 129 -4.16 -2.61 13.71
N SER A 130 -4.55 -3.43 14.68
CA SER A 130 -3.61 -4.12 15.59
C SER A 130 -3.55 -5.62 15.29
N ASP A 131 -2.42 -6.26 15.63
CA ASP A 131 -2.23 -7.70 15.44
C ASP A 131 -3.34 -8.54 16.11
N ASP A 132 -3.83 -8.11 17.28
CA ASP A 132 -4.94 -8.76 17.96
C ASP A 132 -6.24 -8.71 17.14
N VAL A 133 -6.58 -7.53 16.57
CA VAL A 133 -7.77 -7.39 15.72
C VAL A 133 -7.64 -8.21 14.44
N LEU A 134 -6.46 -8.19 13.81
CA LEU A 134 -6.17 -8.96 12.59
C LEU A 134 -6.28 -10.47 12.84
N ASN A 135 -5.76 -10.97 13.96
CA ASN A 135 -5.82 -12.38 14.32
C ASN A 135 -7.23 -12.83 14.73
N ARG A 136 -8.11 -11.90 15.13
CA ARG A 136 -9.53 -12.17 15.43
C ARG A 136 -10.44 -12.16 14.20
N ILE A 137 -9.94 -11.86 13.00
CA ILE A 137 -10.74 -11.91 11.78
C ILE A 137 -11.21 -13.37 11.52
N PRO A 138 -12.52 -13.63 11.41
CA PRO A 138 -13.02 -14.96 11.13
C PRO A 138 -12.44 -15.53 9.83
N ALA A 139 -11.92 -16.75 9.86
CA ALA A 139 -11.26 -17.40 8.72
C ALA A 139 -12.11 -17.40 7.44
N ARG A 140 -13.43 -17.53 7.57
CA ARG A 140 -14.38 -17.45 6.45
C ARG A 140 -14.38 -16.09 5.76
N ASN A 141 -14.29 -15.00 6.51
CA ASN A 141 -14.27 -13.65 5.96
C ASN A 141 -12.93 -13.34 5.30
N LEU A 142 -11.83 -13.75 5.93
CA LEU A 142 -10.51 -13.68 5.31
C LEU A 142 -10.47 -14.48 4.00
N ARG A 143 -11.02 -15.70 3.98
CA ARG A 143 -11.06 -16.53 2.77
C ARG A 143 -11.91 -15.91 1.66
N ARG A 144 -13.05 -15.31 2.00
CA ARG A 144 -13.89 -14.58 1.04
C ARG A 144 -13.14 -13.41 0.41
N ALA A 145 -12.43 -12.62 1.21
CA ALA A 145 -11.60 -11.53 0.72
C ALA A 145 -10.50 -12.02 -0.22
N GLN A 146 -9.79 -13.11 0.13
CA GLN A 146 -8.77 -13.71 -0.72
C GLN A 146 -9.31 -14.24 -2.06
N LEU A 147 -10.54 -14.76 -2.08
CA LEU A 147 -11.14 -15.34 -3.28
C LEU A 147 -11.87 -14.31 -4.14
N ALA A 148 -12.21 -13.13 -3.62
CA ALA A 148 -12.95 -12.11 -4.38
C ALA A 148 -12.25 -11.68 -5.69
N PRO A 149 -10.92 -11.43 -5.72
CA PRO A 149 -10.22 -11.14 -6.97
C PRO A 149 -10.29 -12.28 -7.97
N LEU A 150 -10.25 -13.53 -7.49
CA LEU A 150 -10.29 -14.72 -8.35
C LEU A 150 -11.66 -14.89 -9.00
N VAL A 151 -12.73 -14.59 -8.28
CA VAL A 151 -14.10 -14.57 -8.84
C VAL A 151 -14.21 -13.52 -9.95
N LEU A 152 -13.72 -12.30 -9.72
CA LEU A 152 -13.73 -11.22 -10.72
C LEU A 152 -12.89 -11.57 -11.96
N ALA A 153 -11.68 -12.09 -11.74
CA ALA A 153 -10.78 -12.50 -12.82
C ALA A 153 -11.35 -13.69 -13.61
N GLY A 154 -11.94 -14.67 -12.92
CA GLY A 154 -12.62 -15.81 -13.52
C GLY A 154 -13.82 -15.40 -14.37
N ALA A 155 -14.65 -14.47 -13.87
CA ALA A 155 -15.76 -13.90 -14.64
C ALA A 155 -15.27 -13.18 -15.90
N THR A 156 -14.16 -12.45 -15.81
CA THR A 156 -13.53 -11.78 -16.96
C THR A 156 -13.03 -12.78 -18.00
N ALA A 157 -12.35 -13.85 -17.56
CA ALA A 157 -11.90 -14.93 -18.43
C ALA A 157 -13.08 -15.64 -19.12
N ALA A 158 -14.15 -15.93 -18.37
CA ALA A 158 -15.37 -16.53 -18.90
C ALA A 158 -16.05 -15.62 -19.94
N MET A 159 -16.12 -14.32 -19.67
CA MET A 159 -16.64 -13.32 -20.64
C MET A 159 -15.81 -13.32 -21.93
N LEU A 160 -14.47 -13.31 -21.83
CA LEU A 160 -13.62 -13.37 -23.01
C LEU A 160 -13.84 -14.67 -23.78
N ALA A 161 -13.86 -15.82 -23.10
CA ALA A 161 -14.09 -17.12 -23.71
C ALA A 161 -15.43 -17.18 -24.45
N ALA A 162 -16.51 -16.70 -23.83
CA ALA A 162 -17.85 -16.63 -24.43
C ALA A 162 -17.89 -15.68 -25.64
N SER A 163 -17.10 -14.61 -25.63
CA SER A 163 -17.04 -13.64 -26.73
C SER A 163 -16.06 -14.01 -27.84
N TRP A 164 -15.16 -14.98 -27.62
CA TRP A 164 -13.96 -15.22 -28.42
C TRP A 164 -14.22 -15.42 -29.91
N ARG A 165 -15.26 -16.20 -30.26
CA ARG A 165 -15.64 -16.47 -31.66
C ARG A 165 -16.13 -15.22 -32.40
N GLY A 166 -16.72 -14.26 -31.68
CA GLY A 166 -17.24 -13.01 -32.25
C GLY A 166 -16.23 -11.87 -32.26
N VAL A 167 -15.04 -12.05 -31.68
CA VAL A 167 -13.98 -11.03 -31.68
C VAL A 167 -13.13 -11.16 -32.96
N PRO A 168 -12.98 -10.08 -33.76
CA PRO A 168 -12.15 -10.07 -34.96
C PRO A 168 -10.69 -10.43 -34.66
N LEU A 169 -9.94 -10.86 -35.68
CA LEU A 169 -8.52 -11.20 -35.53
C LEU A 169 -7.66 -10.02 -35.06
N SER A 170 -8.10 -8.79 -35.33
CA SER A 170 -7.45 -7.55 -34.91
C SER A 170 -8.42 -6.70 -34.07
N VAL A 171 -7.95 -6.27 -32.90
CA VAL A 171 -8.69 -5.50 -31.89
C VAL A 171 -7.95 -4.22 -31.54
N ALA A 172 -8.59 -3.32 -30.79
CA ALA A 172 -7.94 -2.10 -30.32
C ALA A 172 -6.74 -2.43 -29.41
N SER A 173 -5.58 -1.81 -29.66
CA SER A 173 -4.37 -1.99 -28.84
C SER A 173 -4.28 -1.02 -27.65
N GLY A 174 -5.20 -0.05 -27.57
CA GLY A 174 -5.25 0.97 -26.56
C GLY A 174 -6.24 2.07 -26.93
N PHE A 175 -6.51 2.97 -25.99
CA PHE A 175 -7.47 4.04 -26.16
C PHE A 175 -6.86 5.40 -25.80
N ASP A 176 -7.31 6.46 -26.45
CA ASP A 176 -6.97 7.84 -26.09
C ASP A 176 -7.78 8.32 -24.86
N ALA A 177 -7.49 9.53 -24.39
CA ALA A 177 -8.20 10.14 -23.26
C ALA A 177 -9.70 10.36 -23.53
N ALA A 178 -10.13 10.38 -24.79
CA ALA A 178 -11.53 10.48 -25.19
C ALA A 178 -12.20 9.10 -25.36
N GLY A 179 -11.48 8.00 -25.08
CA GLY A 179 -11.96 6.63 -25.19
C GLY A 179 -12.04 6.09 -26.63
N ARG A 180 -11.35 6.71 -27.58
CA ARG A 180 -11.25 6.25 -28.97
C ARG A 180 -10.06 5.31 -29.16
N PRO A 181 -10.15 4.30 -30.03
CA PRO A 181 -9.05 3.36 -30.26
C PRO A 181 -7.86 4.07 -30.90
N ARG A 182 -6.66 3.90 -30.33
CA ARG A 182 -5.40 4.53 -30.80
C ARG A 182 -4.62 3.67 -31.80
N GLY A 183 -4.87 2.36 -31.82
CA GLY A 183 -4.16 1.42 -32.68
C GLY A 183 -4.82 0.05 -32.71
N LYS A 184 -4.19 -0.87 -33.45
CA LYS A 184 -4.66 -2.25 -33.63
C LYS A 184 -3.62 -3.24 -33.14
N ALA A 185 -4.08 -4.33 -32.53
CA ALA A 185 -3.28 -5.45 -32.09
C ALA A 185 -4.00 -6.76 -32.43
N PRO A 186 -3.29 -7.89 -32.52
CA PRO A 186 -3.94 -9.19 -32.70
C PRO A 186 -4.76 -9.57 -31.46
N ARG A 187 -5.91 -10.24 -31.63
CA ARG A 187 -6.85 -10.55 -30.53
C ARG A 187 -6.27 -11.36 -29.38
N TRP A 188 -5.16 -12.06 -29.58
CA TRP A 188 -4.48 -12.79 -28.51
C TRP A 188 -3.91 -11.87 -27.42
N THR A 189 -3.74 -10.57 -27.66
CA THR A 189 -3.38 -9.61 -26.60
C THR A 189 -4.42 -9.53 -25.49
N LEU A 190 -5.69 -9.88 -25.77
CA LEU A 190 -6.74 -10.02 -24.75
C LEU A 190 -6.43 -11.11 -23.72
N ILE A 191 -5.68 -12.15 -24.11
CA ILE A 191 -5.20 -13.18 -23.17
C ILE A 191 -4.24 -12.54 -22.16
N GLY A 192 -3.34 -11.68 -22.62
CA GLY A 192 -2.46 -10.90 -21.75
C GLY A 192 -3.25 -9.98 -20.80
N ALA A 193 -4.29 -9.31 -21.32
CA ALA A 193 -5.17 -8.46 -20.50
C ALA A 193 -5.91 -9.27 -19.43
N VAL A 194 -6.38 -10.49 -19.72
CA VAL A 194 -6.98 -11.41 -18.73
C VAL A 194 -5.92 -11.90 -17.74
N ALA A 195 -4.73 -12.25 -18.21
CA ALA A 195 -3.65 -12.73 -17.36
C ALA A 195 -3.25 -11.69 -16.29
N LEU A 196 -3.32 -10.39 -16.63
CA LEU A 196 -3.11 -9.29 -15.69
C LEU A 196 -4.04 -9.35 -14.46
N GLY A 197 -5.27 -9.85 -14.61
CA GLY A 197 -6.19 -10.06 -13.49
C GLY A 197 -6.04 -11.43 -12.83
N VAL A 198 -5.88 -12.49 -13.63
CA VAL A 198 -5.87 -13.88 -13.14
C VAL A 198 -4.60 -14.21 -12.34
N VAL A 199 -3.42 -13.82 -12.84
CA VAL A 199 -2.14 -14.19 -12.20
C VAL A 199 -2.02 -13.60 -10.79
N PRO A 200 -2.27 -12.31 -10.55
CA PRO A 200 -2.26 -11.75 -9.20
C PRO A 200 -3.35 -12.34 -8.30
N ALA A 201 -4.53 -12.66 -8.86
CA ALA A 201 -5.61 -13.27 -8.09
C ALA A 201 -5.27 -14.68 -7.60
N LEU A 202 -4.64 -15.50 -8.45
CA LEU A 202 -4.13 -16.83 -8.05
C LEU A 202 -3.05 -16.71 -6.98
N TRP A 203 -2.14 -15.76 -7.14
CA TRP A 203 -1.09 -15.49 -6.15
C TRP A 203 -1.65 -15.01 -4.80
N ALA A 204 -2.67 -14.15 -4.81
CA ALA A 204 -3.35 -13.67 -3.61
C ALA A 204 -4.15 -14.77 -2.89
N ALA A 205 -4.66 -15.76 -3.62
CA ALA A 205 -5.37 -16.92 -3.04
C ALA A 205 -4.42 -17.92 -2.34
N GLY A 206 -3.11 -17.78 -2.55
CA GLY A 206 -2.07 -18.58 -1.93
C GLY A 206 -1.94 -18.38 -0.42
N LYS A 207 -1.11 -19.22 0.22
CA LYS A 207 -0.79 -19.09 1.65
C LYS A 207 0.21 -17.94 1.84
N SER A 208 0.06 -17.19 2.93
CA SER A 208 1.06 -16.23 3.40
C SER A 208 1.20 -16.29 4.92
N ALA A 209 2.33 -15.82 5.45
CA ALA A 209 2.71 -15.88 6.85
C ALA A 209 1.79 -15.01 7.74
N THR A 210 1.46 -13.79 7.32
CA THR A 210 0.65 -12.84 8.11
C THR A 210 -0.74 -12.62 7.52
N VAL A 211 -1.72 -12.27 8.37
CA VAL A 211 -3.09 -11.93 7.94
C VAL A 211 -3.12 -10.64 7.12
N GLU A 212 -2.35 -9.64 7.55
CA GLU A 212 -2.21 -8.38 6.85
C GLU A 212 -1.74 -8.58 5.41
N ASP A 213 -0.66 -9.34 5.21
CA ASP A 213 -0.13 -9.59 3.87
C ASP A 213 -1.16 -10.28 2.97
N ARG A 214 -1.96 -11.21 3.52
CA ARG A 214 -3.06 -11.84 2.76
C ARG A 214 -4.10 -10.81 2.29
N LEU A 215 -4.46 -9.85 3.14
CA LEU A 215 -5.43 -8.80 2.81
C LEU A 215 -4.86 -7.82 1.79
N VAL A 216 -3.61 -7.39 1.95
CA VAL A 216 -2.93 -6.48 1.01
C VAL A 216 -2.81 -7.13 -0.37
N ARG A 217 -2.37 -8.40 -0.44
CA ARG A 217 -2.32 -9.14 -1.70
C ARG A 217 -3.69 -9.23 -2.37
N ALA A 218 -4.73 -9.55 -1.61
CA ALA A 218 -6.10 -9.64 -2.11
C ALA A 218 -6.59 -8.27 -2.64
N ALA A 219 -6.26 -7.18 -1.96
CA ALA A 219 -6.63 -5.83 -2.38
C ALA A 219 -5.93 -5.40 -3.66
N SER A 220 -4.62 -5.64 -3.78
CA SER A 220 -3.86 -5.38 -5.01
C SER A 220 -4.35 -6.26 -6.17
N ALA A 221 -4.69 -7.52 -5.90
CA ALA A 221 -5.27 -8.39 -6.91
C ALA A 221 -6.68 -7.93 -7.35
N ALA A 222 -7.49 -7.40 -6.42
CA ALA A 222 -8.83 -6.88 -6.74
C ALA A 222 -8.77 -5.69 -7.71
N SER A 223 -7.86 -4.73 -7.49
CA SER A 223 -7.70 -3.59 -8.40
C SER A 223 -7.25 -4.02 -9.78
N LEU A 224 -6.27 -4.92 -9.88
CA LEU A 224 -5.81 -5.48 -11.15
C LEU A 224 -6.90 -6.28 -11.86
N ALA A 225 -7.71 -7.05 -11.14
CA ALA A 225 -8.86 -7.76 -11.70
C ALA A 225 -9.92 -6.79 -12.27
N VAL A 226 -10.19 -5.67 -11.61
CA VAL A 226 -11.12 -4.63 -12.11
C VAL A 226 -10.57 -3.94 -13.36
N ILE A 227 -9.28 -3.58 -13.37
CA ILE A 227 -8.62 -2.97 -14.54
C ILE A 227 -8.60 -3.95 -15.73
N SER A 228 -8.31 -5.23 -15.46
CA SER A 228 -8.38 -6.31 -16.44
C SER A 228 -9.78 -6.45 -17.04
N ALA A 229 -10.81 -6.55 -16.18
CA ALA A 229 -12.21 -6.65 -16.58
C ALA A 229 -12.63 -5.49 -17.48
N SER A 230 -12.29 -4.26 -17.08
CA SER A 230 -12.60 -3.06 -17.85
C SER A 230 -11.89 -3.03 -19.20
N THR A 231 -10.60 -3.38 -19.24
CA THR A 231 -9.82 -3.39 -20.49
C THR A 231 -10.37 -4.42 -21.48
N VAL A 232 -10.70 -5.62 -21.01
CA VAL A 232 -11.29 -6.68 -21.84
C VAL A 232 -12.68 -6.25 -22.31
N ALA A 233 -13.53 -5.74 -21.42
CA ALA A 233 -14.87 -5.27 -21.77
C ALA A 233 -14.83 -4.13 -22.79
N ALA A 234 -14.02 -3.10 -22.57
CA ALA A 234 -13.83 -1.99 -23.51
C ALA A 234 -13.44 -2.49 -24.90
N THR A 235 -12.49 -3.42 -24.97
CA THR A 235 -11.98 -3.94 -26.24
C THR A 235 -12.99 -4.82 -26.96
N VAL A 236 -13.67 -5.71 -26.23
CA VAL A 236 -14.69 -6.61 -26.80
C VAL A 236 -15.92 -5.82 -27.27
N ILE A 237 -16.37 -4.85 -26.49
CA ILE A 237 -17.52 -4.00 -26.87
C ILE A 237 -17.13 -3.10 -28.05
N GLN A 238 -15.94 -2.50 -28.05
CA GLN A 238 -15.43 -1.71 -29.18
C GLN A 238 -15.37 -2.53 -30.47
N ALA A 239 -14.97 -3.81 -30.39
CA ALA A 239 -14.93 -4.70 -31.55
C ALA A 239 -16.33 -4.99 -32.14
N ARG A 240 -17.38 -4.96 -31.31
CA ARG A 240 -18.78 -5.15 -31.74
C ARG A 240 -19.45 -3.84 -32.17
N HIS A 241 -19.07 -2.72 -31.55
CA HIS A 241 -19.69 -1.42 -31.72
C HIS A 241 -18.63 -0.33 -31.96
N ALA A 242 -18.13 -0.28 -33.19
CA ALA A 242 -16.99 0.57 -33.58
C ALA A 242 -17.20 2.09 -33.40
N ARG A 243 -18.46 2.56 -33.29
CA ARG A 243 -18.79 3.99 -33.16
C ARG A 243 -18.78 4.50 -31.72
N GLY A 244 -18.67 3.61 -30.72
CA GLY A 244 -18.69 4.00 -29.31
C GLY A 244 -17.35 4.50 -28.79
N ARG A 245 -17.37 5.12 -27.61
CA ARG A 245 -16.19 5.57 -26.84
C ARG A 245 -15.92 4.60 -25.69
N TRP A 246 -15.87 3.31 -25.99
CA TRP A 246 -15.81 2.25 -24.97
C TRP A 246 -14.50 2.24 -24.19
N GLY A 247 -13.46 2.91 -24.70
CA GLY A 247 -12.22 3.15 -23.97
C GLY A 247 -12.40 3.95 -22.67
N LEU A 248 -13.50 4.71 -22.52
CA LEU A 248 -13.81 5.43 -21.28
C LEU A 248 -14.08 4.51 -20.08
N LEU A 249 -14.32 3.21 -20.32
CA LEU A 249 -14.41 2.23 -19.24
C LEU A 249 -13.09 2.10 -18.47
N ILE A 250 -11.93 2.31 -19.12
CA ILE A 250 -10.61 2.17 -18.50
C ILE A 250 -10.40 3.23 -17.40
N PRO A 251 -10.52 4.55 -17.66
CA PRO A 251 -10.42 5.54 -16.59
C PRO A 251 -11.56 5.42 -15.57
N ALA A 252 -12.77 5.02 -15.99
CA ALA A 252 -13.88 4.77 -15.05
C ALA A 252 -13.61 3.58 -14.11
N ALA A 253 -12.71 2.67 -14.47
CA ALA A 253 -12.31 1.54 -13.63
C ALA A 253 -11.40 1.94 -12.47
N LEU A 254 -10.74 3.10 -12.51
CA LEU A 254 -9.84 3.55 -11.44
C LEU A 254 -10.55 3.72 -10.08
N PRO A 255 -11.66 4.49 -9.96
CA PRO A 255 -12.39 4.57 -8.71
C PRO A 255 -13.00 3.22 -8.29
N LEU A 256 -13.44 2.40 -9.24
CA LEU A 256 -13.96 1.06 -8.97
C LEU A 256 -12.88 0.13 -8.42
N ALA A 257 -11.66 0.21 -8.95
CA ALA A 257 -10.51 -0.56 -8.50
C ALA A 257 -10.13 -0.16 -7.07
N ALA A 258 -10.08 1.14 -6.77
CA ALA A 258 -9.83 1.64 -5.41
C ALA A 258 -10.92 1.18 -4.44
N ALA A 259 -12.20 1.29 -4.83
CA ALA A 259 -13.32 0.83 -4.01
C ALA A 259 -13.30 -0.69 -3.77
N ALA A 260 -12.97 -1.49 -4.79
CA ALA A 260 -12.84 -2.94 -4.67
C ALA A 260 -11.68 -3.32 -3.73
N SER A 261 -10.52 -2.68 -3.87
CA SER A 261 -9.39 -2.88 -2.97
C SER A 261 -9.74 -2.53 -1.52
N LEU A 262 -10.38 -1.38 -1.29
CA LEU A 262 -10.84 -0.99 0.05
C LEU A 262 -11.85 -1.99 0.62
N ALA A 263 -12.84 -2.41 -0.16
CA ALA A 263 -13.85 -3.35 0.30
C ALA A 263 -13.25 -4.69 0.75
N VAL A 264 -12.24 -5.18 0.02
CA VAL A 264 -11.54 -6.45 0.32
C VAL A 264 -10.74 -6.37 1.62
N ILE A 265 -10.25 -5.20 2.02
CA ILE A 265 -9.52 -5.03 3.30
C ILE A 265 -10.47 -4.66 4.46
N VAL A 266 -11.31 -3.65 4.25
CA VAL A 266 -12.14 -3.05 5.30
C VAL A 266 -13.24 -4.00 5.76
N ALA A 267 -13.85 -4.80 4.87
CA ALA A 267 -14.94 -5.70 5.27
C ALA A 267 -14.48 -6.81 6.24
N PRO A 268 -13.38 -7.54 5.99
CA PRO A 268 -12.81 -8.46 6.97
C PRO A 268 -12.38 -7.76 8.26
N LEU A 269 -11.73 -6.60 8.16
CA LEU A 269 -11.26 -5.85 9.34
C LEU A 269 -12.43 -5.46 10.26
N ARG A 270 -13.53 -4.93 9.70
CA ARG A 270 -14.75 -4.63 10.45
C ARG A 270 -15.35 -5.85 11.15
N SER A 271 -15.18 -7.04 10.56
CA SER A 271 -15.62 -8.27 11.21
C SER A 271 -14.71 -8.69 12.37
N GLY A 272 -13.39 -8.46 12.25
CA GLY A 272 -12.42 -8.65 13.33
C GLY A 272 -12.67 -7.71 14.50
N MET A 273 -12.88 -6.41 14.24
CA MET A 273 -13.21 -5.42 15.26
C MET A 273 -14.49 -5.79 16.03
N ARG A 274 -15.55 -6.19 15.32
CA ARG A 274 -16.79 -6.67 15.95
C ARG A 274 -16.58 -7.91 16.80
N ALA A 275 -15.69 -8.82 16.40
CA ALA A 275 -15.34 -9.98 17.20
C ALA A 275 -14.58 -9.56 18.46
N ALA A 276 -13.61 -8.65 18.33
CA ALA A 276 -12.84 -8.14 19.46
C ALA A 276 -13.71 -7.43 20.51
N TRP A 277 -14.64 -6.57 20.08
CA TRP A 277 -15.55 -5.87 20.98
C TRP A 277 -16.49 -6.81 21.74
N ARG A 278 -16.95 -7.89 21.10
CA ARG A 278 -17.79 -8.90 21.78
C ARG A 278 -17.03 -9.62 22.89
N THR A 279 -15.76 -9.97 22.64
CA THR A 279 -14.92 -10.61 23.65
C THR A 279 -14.69 -9.69 24.83
N ALA A 280 -14.29 -8.44 24.58
CA ALA A 280 -14.08 -7.44 25.64
C ALA A 280 -15.34 -7.22 26.50
N ALA A 281 -16.51 -7.07 25.87
CA ALA A 281 -17.77 -6.92 26.60
C ALA A 281 -18.11 -8.15 27.46
N THR A 282 -17.78 -9.35 26.99
CA THR A 282 -18.00 -10.60 27.74
C THR A 282 -17.04 -10.72 28.93
N GLU A 283 -15.79 -10.28 28.78
CA GLU A 283 -14.81 -10.24 29.86
C GLU A 283 -15.21 -9.24 30.94
N THR A 284 -15.61 -8.02 30.57
CA THR A 284 -16.10 -7.02 31.53
C THR A 284 -17.32 -7.52 32.30
N ALA A 285 -18.27 -8.18 31.62
CA ALA A 285 -19.45 -8.77 32.27
C ALA A 285 -19.09 -9.88 33.25
N ARG A 286 -18.08 -10.71 32.94
CA ARG A 286 -17.57 -11.77 33.85
C ARG A 286 -16.87 -11.20 35.07
N VAL A 287 -16.13 -10.10 34.93
CA VAL A 287 -15.46 -9.43 36.05
C VAL A 287 -16.50 -8.85 37.00
N HIS A 288 -17.49 -8.11 36.49
CA HIS A 288 -18.58 -7.58 37.32
C HIS A 288 -19.43 -8.67 38.00
N ALA A 289 -19.67 -9.81 37.33
CA ALA A 289 -20.37 -10.93 37.97
C ALA A 289 -19.58 -11.62 39.08
N LYS A 290 -18.24 -11.49 39.10
CA LYS A 290 -17.38 -12.00 40.19
C LYS A 290 -17.24 -11.03 41.36
N GLU A 291 -17.50 -9.74 41.15
CA GLU A 291 -17.37 -8.68 42.16
C GLU A 291 -18.69 -8.36 42.88
N GLN A 292 -19.81 -8.97 42.48
CA GLN A 292 -21.07 -8.90 43.21
C GLN A 292 -21.17 -10.09 44.19
N PRO A 293 -21.12 -9.84 45.51
CA PRO A 293 -21.25 -10.88 46.55
C PRO A 293 -22.67 -11.43 46.67
#